data_AF-A0A6C0LVC2-F1
#
_entry.id   AF-A0A6C0LVC2-F1
#
_cell.length_a   1.000
_cell.length_b   1.000
_cell.length_c   1.000
_cell.angle_alpha   90.00
_cell.angle_beta   90.00
_cell.angle_gamma   90.00
#
_symmetry.space_group_name_H-M   'P 1'
#
loop_
_entity.id
_entity.type
_entity.pdbx_description
1 polymer ?
#
loop_
_entity_poly.entity_id
_entity_poly.type
_entity_poly.pdbx_seq_one_letter_code
_entity_poly.pdbx_strand_id
1 'polypeptide(L)'
;MRKLSRSPVNSSTPNLYIDTTNIKNKLTNELVLKLRKNNSPSSESEISEDSKLSVNLSEIICCSLPLVYNNLCIKLSDHLLLGEEHVNRVFPEFKDFDIEEGSRLIICNDEKRDIVLSDPKFGMFSLFYYHFTKGYLNVELKKSNKILCSHIFSLSLALPVLVYFTQWILYISLISHEINSFDGNFCPNTSSLENKMMMCGIGILYFVRSFFIWDNLTIQIGLKKMNRMDSVSAIIDTFQEFFFNIIVYGANLWIIFAEKDLQNMILNSLAMEFLMRLDNDFEELYFKNLPNAAVDIYDTMYVSREENKKLVSKHRDNSYLFNSISCLLVIPYKILVLAIFLFPLLCFFMAIIGPICK
;
A
#
# COMPACT_ATOMS: atom_id res chain seq x y z
N MET A 1 -48.65 -29.33 -43.83
CA MET A 1 -47.89 -29.88 -42.69
C MET A 1 -47.93 -28.88 -41.54
N ARG A 2 -47.98 -29.38 -40.31
CA ARG A 2 -48.55 -28.79 -39.08
C ARG A 2 -48.02 -27.40 -38.68
N LYS A 3 -48.96 -26.49 -38.38
CA LYS A 3 -48.78 -25.35 -37.46
C LYS A 3 -48.76 -25.89 -36.03
N LEU A 4 -47.70 -25.59 -35.28
CA LEU A 4 -47.63 -25.84 -33.83
C LEU A 4 -47.62 -24.47 -33.12
N SER A 5 -48.73 -24.18 -32.44
CA SER A 5 -48.86 -23.08 -31.49
C SER A 5 -48.12 -23.45 -30.20
N ARG A 6 -47.25 -22.57 -29.72
CA ARG A 6 -46.78 -22.58 -28.32
C ARG A 6 -47.13 -21.26 -27.67
N SER A 7 -48.06 -21.34 -26.72
CA SER A 7 -48.35 -20.28 -25.75
C SER A 7 -47.19 -20.15 -24.76
N PRO A 8 -46.84 -18.95 -24.28
CA PRO A 8 -45.94 -18.79 -23.16
C PRO A 8 -46.71 -18.92 -21.83
N VAL A 9 -46.20 -19.78 -20.95
CA VAL A 9 -46.63 -19.92 -19.56
C VAL A 9 -45.93 -18.84 -18.75
N ASN A 10 -46.71 -17.93 -18.16
CA ASN A 10 -46.26 -16.98 -17.14
C ASN A 10 -46.09 -17.71 -15.81
N SER A 11 -44.86 -17.75 -15.28
CA SER A 11 -44.59 -18.06 -13.87
C SER A 11 -43.73 -16.94 -13.28
N SER A 12 -44.39 -15.95 -12.69
CA SER A 12 -43.78 -14.87 -11.91
C SER A 12 -43.55 -15.34 -10.47
N THR A 13 -42.32 -15.72 -10.14
CA THR A 13 -41.82 -15.77 -8.76
C THR A 13 -41.25 -14.40 -8.40
N PRO A 14 -41.65 -13.77 -7.27
CA PRO A 14 -41.06 -12.51 -6.85
C PRO A 14 -39.67 -12.78 -6.27
N ASN A 15 -38.62 -12.38 -6.99
CA ASN A 15 -37.27 -12.29 -6.45
C ASN A 15 -37.26 -11.19 -5.38
N LEU A 16 -37.15 -11.60 -4.12
CA LEU A 16 -36.89 -10.74 -2.98
C LEU A 16 -35.44 -10.25 -3.07
N TYR A 17 -35.18 -9.23 -3.89
CA TYR A 17 -33.89 -8.55 -3.93
C TYR A 17 -33.79 -7.66 -2.68
N ILE A 18 -33.15 -8.16 -1.63
CA ILE A 18 -32.80 -7.36 -0.47
C ILE A 18 -31.73 -6.36 -0.93
N ASP A 19 -32.13 -5.10 -1.08
CA ASP A 19 -31.26 -3.97 -1.41
C ASP A 19 -30.32 -3.69 -0.23
N THR A 20 -29.21 -4.43 -0.19
CA THR A 20 -28.13 -4.31 0.82
C THR A 20 -27.46 -2.94 0.79
N THR A 21 -27.52 -2.24 -0.34
CA THR A 21 -27.04 -0.85 -0.52
C THR A 21 -27.85 0.14 0.30
N ASN A 22 -29.17 0.00 0.33
CA ASN A 22 -30.04 0.86 1.15
C ASN A 22 -29.84 0.64 2.66
N ILE A 23 -29.66 -0.63 3.08
CA ILE A 23 -29.41 -0.97 4.49
C ILE A 23 -28.05 -0.43 4.93
N LYS A 24 -27.02 -0.55 4.08
CA LYS A 24 -25.66 -0.05 4.35
C LYS A 24 -25.65 1.48 4.49
N ASN A 25 -26.28 2.20 3.56
CA ASN A 25 -26.37 3.66 3.62
C ASN A 25 -27.15 4.16 4.83
N LYS A 26 -28.22 3.45 5.22
CA LYS A 26 -29.01 3.79 6.42
C LYS A 26 -28.19 3.61 7.70
N LEU A 27 -27.40 2.53 7.80
CA LEU A 27 -26.54 2.27 8.95
C LEU A 27 -25.39 3.28 9.07
N THR A 28 -24.78 3.68 7.95
CA THR A 28 -23.73 4.70 7.92
C THR A 28 -24.26 6.07 8.34
N ASN A 29 -25.43 6.47 7.84
CA ASN A 29 -26.05 7.75 8.22
C ASN A 29 -26.46 7.80 9.69
N GLU A 30 -26.95 6.67 10.24
CA GLU A 30 -27.31 6.58 11.66
C GLU A 30 -26.07 6.66 12.57
N LEU A 31 -24.95 6.09 12.15
CA LEU A 31 -23.66 6.18 12.86
C LEU A 31 -23.07 7.59 12.82
N VAL A 32 -23.11 8.26 11.67
CA VAL A 32 -22.63 9.65 11.51
C VAL A 32 -23.47 10.62 12.35
N LEU A 33 -24.80 10.44 12.39
CA LEU A 33 -25.69 11.25 13.23
C LEU A 33 -25.43 11.07 14.73
N LYS A 34 -25.10 9.85 15.18
CA LYS A 34 -24.71 9.60 16.57
C LYS A 34 -23.39 10.28 16.94
N LEU A 35 -22.40 10.22 16.05
CA LEU A 35 -21.11 10.91 16.25
C LEU A 35 -21.27 12.44 16.29
N ARG A 36 -22.17 13.02 15.49
CA ARG A 36 -22.46 14.47 15.50
C ARG A 36 -23.15 14.93 16.78
N LYS A 37 -24.01 14.08 17.35
CA LYS A 37 -24.74 14.38 18.59
C LYS A 37 -23.83 14.39 19.83
N ASN A 38 -22.80 13.55 19.84
CA ASN A 38 -21.84 13.46 20.95
C ASN A 38 -20.80 14.60 20.96
N ASN A 39 -20.63 15.33 19.87
CA ASN A 39 -19.70 16.47 19.77
C ASN A 39 -20.34 17.84 20.05
N SER A 40 -21.61 17.89 20.48
CA SER A 40 -22.28 19.12 20.88
C SER A 40 -22.23 19.29 22.41
N PRO A 41 -21.72 20.40 22.96
CA PRO A 41 -21.67 20.57 24.40
C PRO A 41 -23.07 20.93 24.92
N SER A 42 -23.78 19.96 25.48
CA SER A 42 -24.95 20.23 26.32
C SER A 42 -24.57 20.14 27.79
N SER A 43 -24.82 21.25 28.47
CA SER A 43 -24.65 21.58 29.89
C SER A 43 -25.07 20.50 30.90
N GLU A 44 -24.19 20.32 31.90
CA GLU A 44 -24.40 19.96 33.31
C GLU A 44 -25.33 18.79 33.70
N SER A 45 -24.71 17.72 34.22
CA SER A 45 -24.98 17.23 35.59
C SER A 45 -23.89 16.23 36.02
N GLU A 46 -23.26 16.51 37.17
CA GLU A 46 -22.22 15.72 37.85
C GLU A 46 -22.72 14.33 38.26
N ILE A 47 -22.27 13.27 37.59
CA ILE A 47 -22.28 11.89 38.10
C ILE A 47 -21.04 11.16 37.55
N SER A 48 -20.21 10.68 38.49
CA SER A 48 -19.01 9.80 38.45
C SER A 48 -18.22 9.67 37.13
N GLU A 49 -17.02 10.23 37.11
CA GLU A 49 -16.09 10.24 35.97
C GLU A 49 -15.55 8.85 35.58
N ASP A 50 -15.42 7.90 36.52
CA ASP A 50 -14.82 6.59 36.24
C ASP A 50 -15.72 5.65 35.41
N SER A 51 -17.04 5.83 35.43
CA SER A 51 -17.98 4.99 34.66
C SER A 51 -18.32 5.55 33.28
N LYS A 52 -18.01 6.82 33.00
CA LYS A 52 -18.22 7.45 31.67
C LYS A 52 -17.05 7.19 30.71
N LEU A 53 -15.83 7.02 31.23
CA LEU A 53 -14.65 6.80 30.40
C LEU A 53 -14.65 5.41 29.71
N SER A 54 -15.11 4.37 30.41
CA SER A 54 -15.19 3.00 29.87
C SER A 54 -16.31 2.82 28.84
N VAL A 55 -17.43 3.53 29.02
CA VAL A 55 -18.56 3.54 28.06
C VAL A 55 -18.16 4.24 26.76
N ASN A 56 -17.37 5.31 26.83
CA ASN A 56 -16.88 6.02 25.64
C ASN A 56 -15.86 5.18 24.83
N LEU A 57 -14.97 4.41 25.48
CA LEU A 57 -13.98 3.60 24.77
C LEU A 57 -14.64 2.45 23.98
N SER A 58 -15.62 1.78 24.57
CA SER A 58 -16.38 0.72 23.89
C SER A 58 -17.18 1.26 22.72
N GLU A 59 -17.77 2.45 22.85
CA GLU A 59 -18.55 3.08 21.78
C GLU A 59 -17.64 3.54 20.62
N ILE A 60 -16.45 4.10 20.93
CA ILE A 60 -15.43 4.46 19.93
C ILE A 60 -14.90 3.23 19.19
N ILE A 61 -14.62 2.13 19.91
CA ILE A 61 -14.15 0.86 19.31
C ILE A 61 -15.26 0.21 18.47
N CYS A 62 -16.50 0.17 18.97
CA CYS A 62 -17.63 -0.39 18.23
C CYS A 62 -18.03 0.45 17.01
N CYS A 63 -17.80 1.76 17.00
CA CYS A 63 -18.03 2.60 15.83
C CYS A 63 -16.89 2.57 14.80
N SER A 64 -15.64 2.32 15.22
CA SER A 64 -14.47 2.28 14.34
C SER A 64 -14.26 0.93 13.64
N LEU A 65 -14.55 -0.19 14.30
CA LEU A 65 -14.44 -1.54 13.71
C LEU A 65 -15.26 -1.72 12.41
N PRO A 66 -16.53 -1.28 12.33
CA PRO A 66 -17.31 -1.33 11.10
C PRO A 66 -16.70 -0.48 9.97
N LEU A 67 -16.07 0.66 10.30
CA LEU A 67 -15.42 1.53 9.30
C LEU A 67 -14.17 0.85 8.72
N VAL A 68 -13.35 0.24 9.57
CA VAL A 68 -12.16 -0.52 9.16
C VAL A 68 -12.55 -1.72 8.31
N TYR A 69 -13.57 -2.48 8.73
CA TYR A 69 -14.09 -3.62 7.96
C TYR A 69 -14.65 -3.18 6.59
N ASN A 70 -15.43 -2.09 6.56
CA ASN A 70 -15.97 -1.57 5.32
C ASN A 70 -14.85 -1.10 4.36
N ASN A 71 -13.82 -0.47 4.89
CA ASN A 71 -12.63 -0.06 4.13
C ASN A 71 -11.89 -1.27 3.54
N LEU A 72 -11.69 -2.33 4.33
CA LEU A 72 -11.12 -3.60 3.85
C LEU A 72 -11.99 -4.24 2.75
N CYS A 73 -13.31 -4.34 2.96
CA CYS A 73 -14.23 -4.90 1.97
C CYS A 73 -14.18 -4.13 0.65
N ILE A 74 -14.14 -2.80 0.71
CA ILE A 74 -13.98 -1.95 -0.48
C ILE A 74 -12.67 -2.30 -1.19
N LYS A 75 -11.53 -2.32 -0.49
CA LYS A 75 -10.21 -2.64 -1.07
C LYS A 75 -10.13 -4.07 -1.64
N LEU A 76 -10.78 -5.05 -1.02
CA LEU A 76 -10.80 -6.44 -1.52
C LEU A 76 -11.76 -6.64 -2.70
N SER A 77 -12.82 -5.84 -2.78
CA SER A 77 -13.74 -5.80 -3.93
C SER A 77 -13.16 -5.05 -5.12
N ASP A 78 -12.19 -4.18 -4.89
CA ASP A 78 -11.59 -3.33 -5.91
C ASP A 78 -10.62 -4.09 -6.82
N HIS A 79 -10.58 -3.67 -8.07
CA HIS A 79 -9.52 -4.00 -9.01
C HIS A 79 -8.49 -2.87 -9.00
N LEU A 80 -7.87 -2.65 -7.83
CA LEU A 80 -7.04 -1.48 -7.55
C LEU A 80 -5.88 -1.30 -8.53
N LEU A 81 -5.32 -2.41 -9.02
CA LEU A 81 -4.26 -2.42 -10.04
C LEU A 81 -4.74 -2.06 -11.46
N LEU A 82 -6.06 -2.08 -11.70
CA LEU A 82 -6.68 -1.80 -13.00
C LEU A 82 -7.50 -0.50 -13.00
N GLY A 83 -7.63 0.18 -11.85
CA GLY A 83 -8.37 1.44 -11.73
C GLY A 83 -9.88 1.33 -11.97
N GLU A 84 -10.45 0.13 -11.90
CA GLU A 84 -11.89 -0.12 -12.04
C GLU A 84 -12.62 0.10 -10.69
N GLU A 85 -12.92 1.38 -10.42
CA GLU A 85 -14.00 1.90 -9.54
C GLU A 85 -13.75 2.16 -8.03
N HIS A 86 -13.44 3.42 -7.73
CA HIS A 86 -13.76 4.08 -6.45
C HIS A 86 -15.05 4.92 -6.54
N VAL A 87 -16.17 4.34 -6.97
CA VAL A 87 -17.47 5.04 -6.94
C VAL A 87 -17.99 5.19 -5.50
N ASN A 88 -17.58 4.30 -4.60
CA ASN A 88 -18.03 4.29 -3.20
C ASN A 88 -16.94 4.78 -2.25
N ARG A 89 -16.89 6.11 -2.00
CA ARG A 89 -16.11 6.69 -0.89
C ARG A 89 -16.68 6.17 0.43
N VAL A 90 -15.82 5.89 1.42
CA VAL A 90 -16.24 5.46 2.78
C VAL A 90 -17.18 6.48 3.42
N PHE A 91 -17.02 7.76 3.07
CA PHE A 91 -17.93 8.84 3.41
C PHE A 91 -18.46 9.51 2.13
N PRO A 92 -19.68 9.17 1.68
CA PRO A 92 -20.28 9.77 0.48
C PRO A 92 -20.74 11.23 0.68
N GLU A 93 -20.75 11.74 1.92
CA GLU A 93 -21.18 13.10 2.28
C GLU A 93 -20.09 14.17 2.08
N PHE A 94 -18.82 13.81 1.95
CA PHE A 94 -17.74 14.75 1.61
C PHE A 94 -17.57 14.88 0.08
N LYS A 95 -18.63 15.31 -0.60
CA LYS A 95 -18.55 15.70 -2.02
C LYS A 95 -17.86 17.05 -2.20
N ASP A 96 -17.94 17.93 -1.21
CA ASP A 96 -17.49 19.32 -1.35
C ASP A 96 -15.98 19.53 -1.15
N PHE A 97 -15.21 18.47 -0.88
CA PHE A 97 -13.74 18.49 -0.96
C PHE A 97 -13.24 17.92 -2.30
N ASP A 98 -14.02 18.10 -3.36
CA ASP A 98 -13.48 18.01 -4.71
C ASP A 98 -12.54 19.20 -4.93
N ILE A 99 -11.24 18.96 -4.79
CA ILE A 99 -10.16 19.80 -5.33
C ILE A 99 -10.15 19.67 -6.87
N GLU A 100 -11.33 19.77 -7.50
CA GLU A 100 -11.51 19.82 -8.96
C GLU A 100 -11.42 21.25 -9.47
N GLU A 101 -11.67 22.26 -8.64
CA GLU A 101 -11.46 23.69 -9.00
C GLU A 101 -10.00 24.16 -8.91
N GLY A 102 -9.09 23.37 -8.33
CA GLY A 102 -7.66 23.68 -8.28
C GLY A 102 -6.90 23.41 -9.58
N SER A 103 -7.57 22.94 -10.64
CA SER A 103 -6.98 22.41 -11.88
C SER A 103 -6.26 23.43 -12.77
N ARG A 104 -6.08 24.67 -12.30
CA ARG A 104 -5.25 25.71 -12.96
C ARG A 104 -4.28 26.40 -12.01
N LEU A 105 -4.06 25.89 -10.80
CA LEU A 105 -2.89 26.30 -10.03
C LEU A 105 -1.67 25.65 -10.67
N ILE A 106 -0.77 26.49 -11.18
CA ILE A 106 0.53 26.09 -11.71
C ILE A 106 1.26 25.41 -10.55
N ILE A 107 1.24 24.07 -10.53
CA ILE A 107 1.99 23.28 -9.56
C ILE A 107 3.47 23.58 -9.78
N CYS A 108 4.18 23.97 -8.71
CA CYS A 108 5.59 24.30 -8.80
C CYS A 108 6.42 23.06 -9.18
N ASN A 109 7.58 23.24 -9.82
CA ASN A 109 8.45 22.13 -10.18
C ASN A 109 8.92 21.33 -8.96
N ASP A 110 9.12 22.00 -7.82
CA ASP A 110 9.47 21.34 -6.56
C ASP A 110 8.31 20.49 -6.04
N GLU A 111 7.07 21.00 -6.10
CA GLU A 111 5.87 20.23 -5.74
C GLU A 111 5.68 19.01 -6.67
N LYS A 112 5.93 19.15 -7.98
CA LYS A 112 5.87 18.01 -8.91
C LYS A 112 6.90 16.94 -8.58
N ARG A 113 8.13 17.37 -8.25
CA ARG A 113 9.20 16.47 -7.82
C ARG A 113 8.81 15.76 -6.53
N ASP A 114 8.30 16.50 -5.55
CA ASP A 114 7.84 15.93 -4.29
C ASP A 114 6.69 14.96 -4.52
N ILE A 115 5.79 15.22 -5.48
CA ILE A 115 4.72 14.28 -5.83
C ILE A 115 5.28 12.99 -6.46
N VAL A 116 6.34 13.07 -7.27
CA VAL A 116 6.98 11.89 -7.88
C VAL A 116 7.79 11.09 -6.84
N LEU A 117 8.34 11.77 -5.85
CA LEU A 117 9.04 11.17 -4.70
C LEU A 117 8.09 10.66 -3.62
N SER A 118 6.88 11.22 -3.54
CA SER A 118 5.84 10.82 -2.60
C SER A 118 5.02 9.67 -3.16
N ASP A 119 4.49 8.83 -2.27
CA ASP A 119 3.68 7.66 -2.64
C ASP A 119 2.51 8.05 -3.58
N PRO A 120 2.22 7.26 -4.65
CA PRO A 120 2.96 6.10 -5.11
C PRO A 120 4.26 6.54 -5.79
N LYS A 121 5.38 6.00 -5.30
CA LYS A 121 6.70 6.26 -5.85
C LYS A 121 6.77 5.75 -7.27
N PHE A 122 7.59 6.42 -8.06
CA PHE A 122 7.74 6.07 -9.47
C PHE A 122 8.30 4.65 -9.64
N GLY A 123 9.12 4.16 -8.70
CA GLY A 123 9.57 2.77 -8.65
C GLY A 123 10.74 2.49 -9.58
N MET A 124 11.60 1.54 -9.20
CA MET A 124 12.84 1.23 -9.92
C MET A 124 12.60 0.72 -11.35
N PHE A 125 11.58 -0.11 -11.58
CA PHE A 125 11.30 -0.64 -12.91
C PHE A 125 10.76 0.45 -13.83
N SER A 126 9.85 1.30 -13.34
CA SER A 126 9.30 2.40 -14.14
C SER A 126 10.35 3.47 -14.39
N LEU A 127 11.26 3.70 -13.44
CA LEU A 127 12.44 4.53 -13.65
C LEU A 127 13.33 3.98 -14.77
N PHE A 128 13.58 2.66 -14.78
CA PHE A 128 14.32 2.03 -15.87
C PHE A 128 13.57 2.12 -17.21
N TYR A 129 12.26 1.88 -17.22
CA TYR A 129 11.41 2.04 -18.41
C TYR A 129 11.45 3.47 -18.95
N TYR A 130 11.43 4.47 -18.08
CA TYR A 130 11.61 5.88 -18.43
C TYR A 130 12.97 6.13 -19.07
N HIS A 131 14.05 5.60 -18.49
CA HIS A 131 15.38 5.75 -19.08
C HIS A 131 15.45 5.12 -20.48
N PHE A 132 14.84 3.95 -20.66
CA PHE A 132 14.83 3.24 -21.93
C PHE A 132 13.99 3.97 -23.01
N THR A 133 12.83 4.49 -22.65
CA THR A 133 11.89 5.09 -23.61
C THR A 133 12.16 6.57 -23.90
N LYS A 134 12.67 7.33 -22.92
CA LYS A 134 12.86 8.78 -23.05
C LYS A 134 14.24 9.26 -22.62
N GLY A 135 14.83 8.65 -21.58
CA GLY A 135 16.14 9.05 -21.06
C GLY A 135 17.26 9.00 -22.11
N TYR A 136 17.19 8.09 -23.09
CA TYR A 136 18.20 7.98 -24.16
C TYR A 136 18.36 9.26 -25.01
N LEU A 137 17.34 10.12 -25.07
CA LEU A 137 17.38 11.34 -25.89
C LEU A 137 18.28 12.44 -25.28
N ASN A 138 18.75 12.28 -24.02
CA ASN A 138 19.64 13.21 -23.31
C ASN A 138 19.20 14.68 -23.36
N VAL A 139 17.91 14.95 -23.61
CA VAL A 139 17.37 16.30 -23.80
C VAL A 139 17.52 17.12 -22.52
N GLU A 140 17.34 16.48 -21.36
CA GLU A 140 17.49 17.12 -20.06
C GLU A 140 18.96 17.37 -19.66
N LEU A 141 19.88 16.50 -20.07
CA LEU A 141 21.33 16.73 -19.91
C LEU A 141 21.81 17.90 -20.77
N LYS A 142 21.26 18.05 -21.99
CA LYS A 142 21.53 19.19 -22.86
C LYS A 142 21.03 20.52 -22.28
N LYS A 143 19.89 20.52 -21.57
CA LYS A 143 19.35 21.72 -20.91
C LYS A 143 20.16 22.17 -19.69
N SER A 144 20.72 21.23 -18.93
CA SER A 144 21.45 21.53 -17.69
C SER A 144 22.96 21.78 -17.88
N ASN A 145 23.50 21.55 -19.08
CA ASN A 145 24.92 21.70 -19.45
C ASN A 145 25.90 21.01 -18.48
N LYS A 146 25.44 19.98 -17.77
CA LYS A 146 26.21 19.17 -16.82
C LYS A 146 26.13 17.71 -17.25
N ILE A 147 27.28 17.05 -17.31
CA ILE A 147 27.34 15.60 -17.56
C ILE A 147 27.21 14.90 -16.21
N LEU A 148 26.03 14.33 -15.96
CA LEU A 148 25.78 13.52 -14.78
C LEU A 148 26.02 12.05 -15.13
N CYS A 149 27.11 11.49 -14.60
CA CYS A 149 27.46 10.08 -14.76
C CYS A 149 26.32 9.17 -14.31
N SER A 150 25.59 9.54 -13.25
CA SER A 150 24.43 8.77 -12.77
C SER A 150 23.37 8.58 -13.85
N HIS A 151 23.05 9.60 -14.66
CA HIS A 151 22.06 9.46 -15.74
C HIS A 151 22.54 8.56 -16.88
N ILE A 152 23.80 8.70 -17.29
CA ILE A 152 24.40 7.92 -18.38
C ILE A 152 24.53 6.45 -17.96
N PHE A 153 25.11 6.20 -16.79
CA PHE A 153 25.26 4.85 -16.27
C PHE A 153 23.93 4.24 -15.84
N SER A 154 22.93 5.03 -15.42
CA SER A 154 21.60 4.50 -15.07
C SER A 154 20.98 3.74 -16.23
N LEU A 155 21.11 4.25 -17.46
CA LEU A 155 20.67 3.53 -18.65
C LEU A 155 21.70 2.46 -19.09
N SER A 156 22.99 2.79 -19.16
CA SER A 156 24.01 1.88 -19.70
C SER A 156 24.26 0.63 -18.83
N LEU A 157 24.12 0.73 -17.52
CA LEU A 157 24.30 -0.36 -16.55
C LEU A 157 22.99 -0.81 -15.92
N ALA A 158 21.85 -0.27 -16.35
CA ALA A 158 20.53 -0.55 -15.78
C ALA A 158 20.53 -0.42 -14.24
N LEU A 159 21.05 0.70 -13.71
CA LEU A 159 21.24 0.90 -12.26
C LEU A 159 19.99 0.64 -11.41
N PRO A 160 18.77 1.07 -11.80
CA PRO A 160 17.56 0.76 -11.01
C PRO A 160 17.31 -0.75 -10.89
N VAL A 161 17.56 -1.49 -11.96
CA VAL A 161 17.43 -2.97 -11.97
C VAL A 161 18.54 -3.61 -11.13
N LEU A 162 19.76 -3.07 -11.18
CA LEU A 162 20.87 -3.56 -10.36
C LEU A 162 20.63 -3.35 -8.86
N VAL A 163 20.08 -2.19 -8.50
CA VAL A 163 19.63 -1.86 -7.13
C VAL A 163 18.59 -2.88 -6.65
N TYR A 164 17.57 -3.15 -7.47
CA TYR A 164 16.58 -4.18 -7.18
C TYR A 164 17.23 -5.56 -6.91
N PHE A 165 18.14 -6.01 -7.79
CA PHE A 165 18.80 -7.30 -7.57
C PHE A 165 19.69 -7.32 -6.33
N THR A 166 20.38 -6.22 -6.03
CA THR A 166 21.21 -6.10 -4.83
C THR A 166 20.37 -6.22 -3.56
N GLN A 167 19.22 -5.54 -3.53
CA GLN A 167 18.26 -5.61 -2.43
C GLN A 167 17.81 -7.05 -2.17
N TRP A 168 17.46 -7.81 -3.22
CA TRP A 168 17.06 -9.22 -3.10
C TRP A 168 18.21 -10.16 -2.73
N ILE A 169 19.40 -9.98 -3.29
CA ILE A 169 20.57 -10.81 -2.97
C ILE A 169 20.93 -10.67 -1.50
N LEU A 170 20.97 -9.44 -0.99
CA LEU A 170 21.27 -9.18 0.42
C LEU A 170 20.19 -9.77 1.35
N TYR A 171 18.91 -9.58 1.01
CA TYR A 171 17.81 -10.20 1.77
C TYR A 171 17.94 -11.73 1.83
N ILE A 172 18.11 -12.40 0.67
CA ILE A 172 18.24 -13.85 0.61
C ILE A 172 19.48 -14.32 1.37
N SER A 173 20.59 -13.58 1.28
CA SER A 173 21.83 -13.91 2.00
C SER A 173 21.64 -13.88 3.51
N LEU A 174 20.99 -12.84 4.05
CA LEU A 174 20.73 -12.73 5.49
C LEU A 174 19.81 -13.86 5.96
N ILE A 175 18.70 -14.09 5.26
CA ILE A 175 17.73 -15.12 5.63
C ILE A 175 18.30 -16.53 5.50
N SER A 176 19.05 -16.80 4.42
CA SER A 176 19.67 -18.10 4.24
C SER A 176 20.72 -18.38 5.32
N HIS A 177 21.45 -17.37 5.80
CA HIS A 177 22.40 -17.54 6.88
C HIS A 177 21.68 -17.93 8.18
N GLU A 178 20.67 -17.16 8.57
CA GLU A 178 19.93 -17.35 9.82
C GLU A 178 19.14 -18.66 9.86
N ILE A 179 18.54 -19.07 8.73
CA ILE A 179 17.86 -20.38 8.63
C ILE A 179 18.85 -21.53 8.83
N ASN A 180 20.05 -21.44 8.25
CA ASN A 180 21.04 -22.52 8.34
C ASN A 180 21.75 -22.57 9.70
N SER A 181 21.77 -21.46 10.44
CA SER A 181 22.36 -21.38 11.79
C SER A 181 21.37 -21.68 12.91
N PHE A 182 20.08 -21.88 12.59
CA PHE A 182 19.06 -22.15 13.59
C PHE A 182 19.01 -23.63 14.01
N ASP A 183 19.65 -23.96 15.13
CA ASP A 183 19.62 -25.29 15.75
C ASP A 183 18.59 -25.41 16.92
N GLY A 184 17.58 -24.53 16.95
CA GLY A 184 16.67 -24.37 18.09
C GLY A 184 15.38 -25.20 18.01
N ASN A 185 14.83 -25.56 19.18
CA ASN A 185 13.44 -26.01 19.29
C ASN A 185 12.48 -24.80 19.18
N PHE A 186 11.24 -25.04 18.74
CA PHE A 186 10.20 -24.01 18.74
C PHE A 186 9.75 -23.75 20.19
N CYS A 187 10.02 -22.56 20.73
CA CYS A 187 9.62 -22.09 22.07
C CYS A 187 10.34 -22.74 23.29
N PRO A 188 11.68 -22.63 23.44
CA PRO A 188 12.39 -23.18 24.59
C PRO A 188 12.32 -22.30 25.85
N ASN A 189 11.99 -21.00 25.73
CA ASN A 189 11.98 -20.03 26.84
C ASN A 189 13.29 -20.02 27.65
N THR A 190 14.43 -20.08 26.95
CA THR A 190 15.77 -20.19 27.58
C THR A 190 16.57 -18.90 27.49
N SER A 191 16.08 -17.88 26.78
CA SER A 191 16.82 -16.64 26.58
C SER A 191 16.86 -15.72 27.82
N SER A 192 17.89 -14.87 27.86
CA SER A 192 18.05 -13.86 28.91
C SER A 192 16.98 -12.78 28.84
N LEU A 193 16.77 -12.05 29.94
CA LEU A 193 15.75 -11.00 30.02
C LEU A 193 15.98 -9.90 28.98
N GLU A 194 17.24 -9.55 28.73
CA GLU A 194 17.64 -8.52 27.76
C GLU A 194 17.19 -8.90 26.35
N ASN A 195 17.38 -10.16 25.96
CA ASN A 195 16.95 -10.68 24.66
C ASN A 195 15.42 -10.67 24.51
N LYS A 196 14.70 -10.98 25.59
CA LYS A 196 13.22 -10.92 25.64
C LYS A 196 12.71 -9.49 25.51
N MET A 197 13.32 -8.55 26.22
CA MET A 197 13.00 -7.13 26.12
C MET A 197 13.26 -6.59 24.72
N MET A 198 14.36 -7.03 24.09
CA MET A 198 14.70 -6.62 22.73
C MET A 198 13.66 -7.10 21.71
N MET A 199 13.27 -8.37 21.79
CA MET A 199 12.21 -8.93 20.95
C MET A 199 10.87 -8.19 21.14
N CYS A 200 10.51 -7.91 22.40
CA CYS A 200 9.29 -7.16 22.73
C CYS A 200 9.32 -5.74 22.12
N GLY A 201 10.43 -5.01 22.31
CA GLY A 201 10.59 -3.65 21.83
C GLY A 201 10.51 -3.55 20.31
N ILE A 202 11.19 -4.44 19.59
CA ILE A 202 11.13 -4.46 18.12
C ILE A 202 9.74 -4.92 17.62
N GLY A 203 9.13 -5.89 18.29
CA GLY A 203 7.76 -6.32 18.00
C GLY A 203 6.75 -5.18 18.12
N ILE A 204 6.82 -4.38 19.18
CA ILE A 204 5.98 -3.19 19.38
C ILE A 204 6.26 -2.13 18.31
N LEU A 205 7.53 -1.87 17.99
CA LEU A 205 7.91 -0.93 16.94
C LEU A 205 7.27 -1.32 15.59
N TYR A 206 7.33 -2.60 15.23
CA TYR A 206 6.77 -3.10 13.98
C TYR A 206 5.24 -3.16 14.00
N PHE A 207 4.64 -3.43 15.16
CA PHE A 207 3.21 -3.29 15.35
C PHE A 207 2.74 -1.87 15.04
N VAL A 208 3.40 -0.85 15.59
CA VAL A 208 3.06 0.55 15.27
C VAL A 208 3.29 0.85 13.78
N ARG A 209 4.42 0.43 13.22
CA ARG A 209 4.75 0.67 11.79
C ARG A 209 3.79 0.00 10.82
N SER A 210 3.24 -1.16 11.16
CA SER A 210 2.31 -1.90 10.31
C SER A 210 1.06 -1.11 9.94
N PHE A 211 0.57 -0.23 10.84
CA PHE A 211 -0.55 0.66 10.54
C PHE A 211 -0.19 1.71 9.49
N PHE A 212 1.03 2.25 9.52
CA PHE A 212 1.48 3.19 8.49
C PHE A 212 1.61 2.54 7.11
N ILE A 213 1.92 1.24 7.02
CA ILE A 213 1.90 0.52 5.74
C ILE A 213 0.48 0.50 5.16
N TRP A 214 -0.52 0.25 6.01
CA TRP A 214 -1.94 0.28 5.62
C TRP A 214 -2.40 1.69 5.22
N ASP A 215 -1.97 2.71 5.97
CA ASP A 215 -2.28 4.10 5.67
C ASP A 215 -1.64 4.54 4.35
N ASN A 216 -0.39 4.19 4.08
CA ASN A 216 0.29 4.48 2.81
C ASN A 216 -0.48 3.87 1.63
N LEU A 217 -0.92 2.61 1.75
CA LEU A 217 -1.79 1.99 0.73
C LEU A 217 -3.11 2.75 0.57
N THR A 218 -3.67 3.31 1.64
CA THR A 218 -4.90 4.11 1.60
C THR A 218 -4.68 5.51 1.00
N ILE A 219 -3.55 6.16 1.28
CA ILE A 219 -3.19 7.46 0.72
C ILE A 219 -2.93 7.34 -0.78
N GLN A 220 -2.29 6.26 -1.24
CA GLN A 220 -2.15 5.98 -2.68
C GLN A 220 -3.52 5.93 -3.39
N ILE A 221 -4.52 5.38 -2.69
CA ILE A 221 -5.93 5.36 -3.11
C ILE A 221 -6.62 6.73 -2.98
N GLY A 222 -6.01 7.76 -2.40
CA GLY A 222 -6.55 9.13 -2.34
C GLY A 222 -6.04 10.12 -3.41
N LEU A 223 -4.94 9.83 -4.11
CA LEU A 223 -4.23 10.82 -4.94
C LEU A 223 -4.86 11.16 -6.30
N LYS A 224 -4.76 12.44 -6.66
CA LYS A 224 -5.35 13.04 -7.88
C LYS A 224 -4.73 12.51 -9.19
N LYS A 225 -3.43 12.21 -9.20
CA LYS A 225 -2.73 11.58 -10.32
C LYS A 225 -1.97 10.35 -9.83
N MET A 226 -1.84 9.35 -10.71
CA MET A 226 -1.07 8.14 -10.45
C MET A 226 -0.22 7.79 -11.67
N ASN A 227 0.84 7.02 -11.43
CA ASN A 227 1.61 6.43 -12.52
C ASN A 227 0.70 5.58 -13.40
N ARG A 228 0.97 5.58 -14.69
CA ARG A 228 0.19 4.91 -15.73
C ARG A 228 0.22 3.39 -15.54
N MET A 229 -0.90 2.85 -15.04
CA MET A 229 -1.08 1.41 -14.77
C MET A 229 -1.36 0.59 -16.03
N ASP A 230 -1.42 1.22 -17.21
CA ASP A 230 -1.38 0.49 -18.48
C ASP A 230 0.02 -0.11 -18.75
N SER A 231 1.05 0.33 -18.00
CA SER A 231 2.37 -0.28 -18.01
C SER A 231 2.52 -1.35 -16.92
N VAL A 232 2.95 -2.56 -17.30
CA VAL A 232 3.22 -3.67 -16.36
C VAL A 232 4.29 -3.29 -15.33
N SER A 233 5.19 -2.37 -15.70
CA SER A 233 6.25 -1.84 -14.83
C SER A 233 5.71 -1.19 -13.56
N ALA A 234 4.74 -0.27 -13.68
CA ALA A 234 4.17 0.44 -12.55
C ALA A 234 3.45 -0.51 -11.57
N ILE A 235 2.83 -1.57 -12.10
CA ILE A 235 2.19 -2.60 -11.28
C ILE A 235 3.24 -3.40 -10.49
N ILE A 236 4.33 -3.79 -11.14
CA ILE A 236 5.42 -4.53 -10.49
C ILE A 236 6.07 -3.68 -9.40
N ASP A 237 6.31 -2.39 -9.65
CA ASP A 237 6.88 -1.47 -8.66
C ASP A 237 5.98 -1.35 -7.41
N THR A 238 4.67 -1.14 -7.63
CA THR A 238 3.69 -1.03 -6.54
C THR A 238 3.63 -2.35 -5.73
N PHE A 239 3.61 -3.49 -6.42
CA PHE A 239 3.62 -4.79 -5.75
C PHE A 239 4.91 -4.97 -4.95
N GLN A 240 6.06 -4.64 -5.55
CA GLN A 240 7.35 -4.79 -4.91
C GLN A 240 7.48 -3.93 -3.66
N GLU A 241 7.10 -2.65 -3.70
CA GLU A 241 7.20 -1.75 -2.54
C GLU A 241 6.49 -2.33 -1.31
N PHE A 242 5.23 -2.72 -1.46
CA PHE A 242 4.46 -3.25 -0.33
C PHE A 242 4.85 -4.69 0.04
N PHE A 243 5.06 -5.55 -0.94
CA PHE A 243 5.40 -6.94 -0.69
C PHE A 243 6.76 -7.06 0.01
N PHE A 244 7.75 -6.32 -0.47
CA PHE A 244 9.10 -6.33 0.09
C PHE A 244 9.12 -5.84 1.54
N ASN A 245 8.36 -4.78 1.85
CA ASN A 245 8.24 -4.27 3.22
C ASN A 245 7.68 -5.33 4.18
N ILE A 246 6.64 -6.07 3.78
CA ILE A 246 6.03 -7.12 4.63
C ILE A 246 7.01 -8.27 4.86
N ILE A 247 7.65 -8.76 3.79
CA ILE A 247 8.57 -9.91 3.93
C ILE A 247 9.79 -9.52 4.75
N VAL A 248 10.34 -8.32 4.59
CA VAL A 248 11.51 -7.87 5.37
C VAL A 248 11.16 -7.71 6.84
N TYR A 249 10.04 -7.08 7.17
CA TYR A 249 9.62 -6.97 8.57
C TYR A 249 9.31 -8.34 9.19
N GLY A 250 8.60 -9.20 8.49
CA GLY A 250 8.30 -10.56 8.96
C GLY A 250 9.56 -11.38 9.17
N ALA A 251 10.52 -11.29 8.23
CA ALA A 251 11.77 -12.00 8.32
C ALA A 251 12.66 -11.42 9.44
N ASN A 252 12.68 -10.11 9.66
CA ASN A 252 13.43 -9.54 10.77
C ASN A 252 12.86 -9.97 12.14
N LEU A 253 11.53 -10.05 12.30
CA LEU A 253 10.93 -10.64 13.52
C LEU A 253 11.38 -12.08 13.75
N TRP A 254 11.49 -12.85 12.67
CA TRP A 254 12.02 -14.21 12.74
C TRP A 254 13.51 -14.24 13.13
N ILE A 255 14.35 -13.43 12.49
CA ILE A 255 15.79 -13.34 12.82
C ILE A 255 15.98 -12.96 14.29
N ILE A 256 15.29 -11.92 14.75
CA ILE A 256 15.40 -11.49 16.15
C ILE A 256 14.93 -12.61 17.07
N PHE A 257 13.92 -13.39 16.70
CA PHE A 257 13.51 -14.54 17.51
C PHE A 257 14.58 -15.64 17.56
N ALA A 258 15.20 -15.96 16.42
CA ALA A 258 16.20 -17.03 16.26
C ALA A 258 17.56 -16.69 16.90
N GLU A 259 18.00 -15.43 16.76
CA GLU A 259 19.32 -14.98 17.20
C GLU A 259 19.39 -14.89 18.74
N LYS A 260 20.54 -15.26 19.29
CA LYS A 260 20.86 -15.26 20.73
C LYS A 260 21.75 -14.07 21.10
N ASP A 261 22.56 -13.58 20.19
CA ASP A 261 23.44 -12.43 20.45
C ASP A 261 22.71 -11.10 20.24
N LEU A 262 22.72 -10.24 21.26
CA LEU A 262 21.99 -8.97 21.25
C LEU A 262 22.56 -7.99 20.23
N GLN A 263 23.88 -7.99 20.01
CA GLN A 263 24.50 -7.12 19.02
C GLN A 263 24.10 -7.54 17.60
N ASN A 264 24.09 -8.85 17.33
CA ASN A 264 23.61 -9.36 16.04
C ASN A 264 22.13 -9.05 15.79
N MET A 265 21.27 -9.15 16.81
CA MET A 265 19.85 -8.74 16.66
C MET A 265 19.71 -7.29 16.21
N ILE A 266 20.51 -6.38 16.78
CA ILE A 266 20.51 -4.95 16.40
C ILE A 266 21.04 -4.79 14.98
N LEU A 267 22.17 -5.40 14.66
CA LEU A 267 22.81 -5.27 13.35
C LEU A 267 21.94 -5.82 12.24
N ASN A 268 21.32 -6.98 12.45
CA ASN A 268 20.38 -7.58 11.50
C ASN A 268 19.15 -6.68 11.33
N SER A 269 18.61 -6.09 12.40
CA SER A 269 17.49 -5.15 12.31
C SER A 269 17.84 -3.87 11.54
N LEU A 270 19.04 -3.34 11.75
CA LEU A 270 19.54 -2.17 11.04
C LEU A 270 19.79 -2.48 9.56
N ALA A 271 20.36 -3.65 9.27
CA ALA A 271 20.57 -4.12 7.90
C ALA A 271 19.24 -4.27 7.16
N MET A 272 18.20 -4.80 7.81
CA MET A 272 16.86 -4.92 7.23
C MET A 272 16.21 -3.55 6.96
N GLU A 273 16.36 -2.57 7.86
CA GLU A 273 15.89 -1.20 7.61
C GLU A 273 16.65 -0.54 6.44
N PHE A 274 17.97 -0.77 6.35
CA PHE A 274 18.77 -0.32 5.21
C PHE A 274 18.28 -0.93 3.89
N LEU A 275 17.97 -2.24 3.87
CA LEU A 275 17.44 -2.91 2.69
C LEU A 275 16.09 -2.34 2.23
N MET A 276 15.22 -1.97 3.16
CA MET A 276 13.93 -1.36 2.85
C MET A 276 14.02 0.07 2.31
N ARG A 277 15.13 0.77 2.56
CA ARG A 277 15.32 2.16 2.11
C ARG A 277 16.16 2.27 0.85
N LEU A 278 16.86 1.22 0.45
CA LEU A 278 17.89 1.27 -0.59
C LEU A 278 17.36 1.76 -1.96
N ASP A 279 16.18 1.31 -2.36
CA ASP A 279 15.50 1.77 -3.58
C ASP A 279 15.04 3.23 -3.46
N ASN A 280 14.42 3.58 -2.34
CA ASN A 280 13.93 4.93 -2.05
C ASN A 280 15.06 5.96 -2.01
N ASP A 281 16.16 5.63 -1.35
CA ASP A 281 17.35 6.48 -1.24
C ASP A 281 18.00 6.69 -2.61
N PHE A 282 17.98 5.67 -3.48
CA PHE A 282 18.47 5.79 -4.86
C PHE A 282 17.60 6.77 -5.66
N GLU A 283 16.28 6.64 -5.60
CA GLU A 283 15.32 7.54 -6.25
C GLU A 283 15.47 8.98 -5.76
N GLU A 284 15.54 9.18 -4.44
CA GLU A 284 15.71 10.50 -3.84
C GLU A 284 17.00 11.16 -4.33
N LEU A 285 18.12 10.43 -4.29
CA LEU A 285 19.41 10.94 -4.75
C LEU A 285 19.41 11.21 -6.26
N TYR A 286 18.76 10.36 -7.04
CA TYR A 286 18.64 10.53 -8.49
C TYR A 286 17.88 11.82 -8.82
N PHE A 287 16.69 12.02 -8.26
CA PHE A 287 15.86 13.19 -8.54
C PHE A 287 16.36 14.47 -7.87
N LYS A 288 17.11 14.37 -6.77
CA LYS A 288 17.85 15.51 -6.21
C LYS A 288 18.89 16.06 -7.18
N ASN A 289 19.57 15.19 -7.92
CA ASN A 289 20.57 15.58 -8.91
C ASN A 289 19.96 15.94 -10.27
N LEU A 290 18.78 15.39 -10.60
CA LEU A 290 18.07 15.56 -11.87
C LEU A 290 16.60 15.96 -11.64
N PRO A 291 16.33 17.16 -11.07
CA PRO A 291 14.96 17.55 -10.74
C PRO A 291 14.05 17.68 -11.97
N ASN A 292 14.60 18.06 -13.13
CA ASN A 292 13.83 18.16 -14.36
C ASN A 292 13.32 16.81 -14.87
N ALA A 293 14.03 15.71 -14.58
CA ALA A 293 13.56 14.37 -14.93
C ALA A 293 12.30 14.02 -14.14
N ALA A 294 12.24 14.38 -12.85
CA ALA A 294 11.03 14.21 -12.04
C ALA A 294 9.84 15.00 -12.61
N VAL A 295 10.08 16.26 -13.04
CA VAL A 295 9.03 17.08 -13.67
C VAL A 295 8.53 16.45 -14.98
N ASP A 296 9.42 15.97 -15.85
CA ASP A 296 9.05 15.30 -17.10
C ASP A 296 8.29 13.99 -16.85
N ILE A 297 8.70 13.21 -15.85
CA ILE A 297 7.97 12.02 -15.41
C ILE A 297 6.55 12.38 -14.95
N TYR A 298 6.41 13.40 -14.10
CA TYR A 298 5.11 13.86 -13.63
C TYR A 298 4.20 14.33 -14.79
N ASP A 299 4.77 15.07 -15.74
CA ASP A 299 3.98 15.65 -16.82
C ASP A 299 3.62 14.62 -17.90
N THR A 300 4.36 13.50 -18.00
CA THR A 300 4.21 12.58 -19.14
C THR A 300 3.84 11.15 -18.78
N MET A 301 4.16 10.69 -17.57
CA MET A 301 3.85 9.33 -17.10
C MET A 301 2.76 9.32 -16.01
N TYR A 302 2.51 10.43 -15.31
CA TYR A 302 1.40 10.52 -14.37
C TYR A 302 0.14 11.01 -15.07
N VAL A 303 -0.93 10.22 -14.97
CA VAL A 303 -2.24 10.54 -15.55
C VAL A 303 -3.28 10.71 -14.46
N SER A 304 -4.37 11.40 -14.80
CA SER A 304 -5.55 11.45 -13.93
C SER A 304 -6.17 10.05 -13.81
N ARG A 305 -6.92 9.80 -12.74
CA ARG A 305 -7.52 8.48 -12.52
C ARG A 305 -8.53 8.07 -13.58
N GLU A 306 -9.38 9.01 -13.99
CA GLU A 306 -10.38 8.75 -15.02
C GLU A 306 -9.73 8.43 -16.36
N GLU A 307 -8.62 9.10 -16.67
CA GLU A 307 -7.83 8.83 -17.85
C GLU A 307 -7.14 7.46 -17.75
N ASN A 308 -6.57 7.11 -16.59
CA ASN A 308 -6.01 5.78 -16.36
C ASN A 308 -7.06 4.68 -16.57
N LYS A 309 -8.28 4.86 -16.03
CA LYS A 309 -9.39 3.91 -16.23
C LYS A 309 -9.70 3.71 -17.70
N LYS A 310 -9.79 4.80 -18.48
CA LYS A 310 -10.04 4.73 -19.93
C LYS A 310 -8.89 4.06 -20.68
N LEU A 311 -7.63 4.30 -20.28
CA LEU A 311 -6.45 3.68 -20.88
C LEU A 311 -6.42 2.17 -20.59
N VAL A 312 -6.61 1.77 -19.34
CA VAL A 312 -6.62 0.37 -18.91
C VAL A 312 -7.78 -0.39 -19.55
N SER A 313 -9.00 0.15 -19.56
CA SER A 313 -10.14 -0.50 -20.19
C SER A 313 -9.91 -0.70 -21.70
N LYS A 314 -9.39 0.33 -22.38
CA LYS A 314 -9.04 0.24 -23.79
C LYS A 314 -7.93 -0.78 -24.06
N HIS A 315 -6.94 -0.90 -23.18
CA HIS A 315 -5.85 -1.85 -23.37
C HIS A 315 -6.31 -3.29 -23.09
N ARG A 316 -7.19 -3.48 -22.11
CA ARG A 316 -7.86 -4.74 -21.79
C ARG A 316 -8.71 -5.26 -22.94
N ASP A 317 -9.47 -4.39 -23.60
CA ASP A 317 -10.30 -4.77 -24.75
C ASP A 317 -9.47 -5.13 -25.99
N ASN A 318 -8.28 -4.54 -26.13
CA ASN A 318 -7.43 -4.72 -27.32
C ASN A 318 -6.40 -5.84 -27.19
N SER A 319 -6.03 -6.28 -25.98
CA SER A 319 -4.89 -7.18 -25.77
C SER A 319 -5.24 -8.38 -24.87
N TYR A 320 -5.25 -9.57 -25.47
CA TYR A 320 -5.43 -10.83 -24.75
C TYR A 320 -4.35 -11.06 -23.68
N LEU A 321 -3.09 -10.72 -24.00
CA LEU A 321 -1.95 -10.87 -23.09
C LEU A 321 -2.09 -9.98 -21.85
N PHE A 322 -2.55 -8.75 -22.02
CA PHE A 322 -2.83 -7.85 -20.90
C PHE A 322 -3.95 -8.41 -20.01
N ASN A 323 -5.01 -8.99 -20.60
CA ASN A 323 -6.10 -9.59 -19.85
C ASN A 323 -5.64 -10.82 -19.04
N SER A 324 -4.81 -11.68 -19.61
CA SER A 324 -4.22 -12.81 -18.88
C SER A 324 -3.30 -12.38 -17.75
N ILE A 325 -2.42 -11.40 -17.98
CA ILE A 325 -1.53 -10.84 -16.95
C ILE A 325 -2.35 -10.17 -15.84
N SER A 326 -3.37 -9.38 -16.21
CA SER A 326 -4.27 -8.72 -15.26
C SER A 326 -4.98 -9.74 -14.38
N CYS A 327 -5.50 -10.82 -14.94
CA CYS A 327 -6.12 -11.92 -14.18
C CYS A 327 -5.13 -12.56 -13.20
N LEU A 328 -3.90 -12.81 -13.65
CA LEU A 328 -2.84 -13.38 -12.82
C LEU A 328 -2.43 -12.44 -11.68
N LEU A 329 -2.46 -11.12 -11.89
CA LEU A 329 -2.07 -10.11 -10.90
C LEU A 329 -3.14 -9.82 -9.84
N VAL A 330 -4.42 -10.11 -10.11
CA VAL A 330 -5.51 -9.89 -9.13
C VAL A 330 -5.35 -10.76 -7.89
N ILE A 331 -4.98 -12.03 -8.05
CA ILE A 331 -4.81 -12.97 -6.93
C ILE A 331 -3.70 -12.52 -5.96
N PRO A 332 -2.43 -12.32 -6.41
CA PRO A 332 -1.35 -11.90 -5.52
C PRO A 332 -1.62 -10.53 -4.90
N TYR A 333 -2.30 -9.62 -5.60
CA TYR A 333 -2.72 -8.35 -5.02
C TYR A 333 -3.71 -8.52 -3.85
N LYS A 334 -4.74 -9.37 -4.00
CA LYS A 334 -5.68 -9.63 -2.90
C LYS A 334 -5.00 -10.29 -1.70
N ILE A 335 -4.07 -11.20 -1.98
CA ILE A 335 -3.22 -11.80 -0.93
C ILE A 335 -2.39 -10.72 -0.24
N LEU A 336 -1.80 -9.78 -0.99
CA LEU A 336 -1.02 -8.67 -0.45
C LEU A 336 -1.87 -7.75 0.42
N VAL A 337 -3.05 -7.31 -0.03
CA VAL A 337 -3.96 -6.47 0.77
C VAL A 337 -4.34 -7.18 2.06
N LEU A 338 -4.67 -8.47 1.99
CA LEU A 338 -4.98 -9.28 3.16
C LEU A 338 -3.77 -9.41 4.09
N ALA A 339 -2.57 -9.61 3.53
CA ALA A 339 -1.34 -9.70 4.29
C ALA A 339 -1.06 -8.39 5.05
N ILE A 340 -1.16 -7.22 4.39
CA ILE A 340 -0.99 -5.91 5.05
C ILE A 340 -2.03 -5.73 6.16
N PHE A 341 -3.28 -6.11 5.90
CA PHE A 341 -4.35 -6.00 6.90
C PHE A 341 -4.11 -6.89 8.14
N LEU A 342 -3.60 -8.11 7.94
CA LEU A 342 -3.31 -9.07 9.01
C LEU A 342 -1.95 -8.83 9.68
N PHE A 343 -1.05 -8.09 9.04
CA PHE A 343 0.31 -7.87 9.51
C PHE A 343 0.40 -7.22 10.91
N PRO A 344 -0.43 -6.23 11.29
CA PRO A 344 -0.48 -5.73 12.66
C PRO A 344 -0.79 -6.82 13.69
N LEU A 345 -1.73 -7.73 13.39
CA LEU A 345 -2.07 -8.83 14.30
C LEU A 345 -0.90 -9.79 14.47
N LEU A 346 -0.17 -10.08 13.39
CA LEU A 346 1.05 -10.89 13.44
C LEU A 346 2.13 -10.22 14.28
N CYS A 347 2.38 -8.92 14.08
CA CYS A 347 3.37 -8.17 14.86
C CYS A 347 3.00 -8.14 16.36
N PHE A 348 1.72 -7.91 16.68
CA PHE A 348 1.23 -7.93 18.06
C PHE A 348 1.41 -9.30 18.71
N PHE A 349 1.06 -10.37 18.00
CA PHE A 349 1.25 -11.74 18.47
C PHE A 349 2.74 -12.03 18.73
N MET A 350 3.62 -11.66 17.80
CA MET A 350 5.07 -11.83 17.96
C MET A 350 5.66 -10.97 19.07
N ALA A 351 5.12 -9.78 19.33
CA ALA A 351 5.56 -8.91 20.42
C ALA A 351 5.26 -9.51 21.81
N ILE A 352 4.19 -10.31 21.93
CA ILE A 352 3.80 -10.95 23.20
C ILE A 352 4.40 -12.36 23.32
N ILE A 353 4.18 -13.19 22.31
CA ILE A 353 4.57 -14.61 22.35
C ILE A 353 6.04 -14.79 22.04
N GLY A 354 6.64 -13.92 21.21
CA GLY A 354 8.07 -13.93 20.95
C GLY A 354 8.90 -13.91 22.24
N PRO A 355 8.74 -12.92 23.12
CA PRO A 355 9.44 -12.88 24.41
C PRO A 355 9.15 -14.04 25.37
N ILE A 356 7.94 -14.61 25.33
CA ILE A 356 7.58 -15.76 26.17
C ILE A 356 8.28 -17.03 25.66
N CYS A 357 8.36 -17.20 24.35
CA CYS A 357 8.90 -18.39 23.72
C CYS A 357 10.41 -18.35 23.53
N LYS A 358 11.00 -17.16 23.47
CA LYS A 358 12.45 -16.98 23.34
C LYS A 358 13.14 -17.32 24.64
#